data_AF-A0A2G6ELF0-F1
#
_entry.id   AF-A0A2G6ELF0-F1
#
_cell.length_a   1.000
_cell.length_b   1.000
_cell.length_c   1.000
_cell.angle_alpha   90.00
_cell.angle_beta   90.00
_cell.angle_gamma   90.00
#
_symmetry.space_group_name_H-M   'P 1'
#
loop_
_entity.id
_entity.type
_entity.pdbx_description
1 polymer ?
#
loop_
_entity_poly.entity_id
_entity_poly.type
_entity_poly.pdbx_seq_one_letter_code
_entity_poly.pdbx_strand_id
1 'polypeptide(L)'
;MFMLKILLLNCLFLSSLNLYAQSKNVEDFWSQKKLITPFRMPLPLPTEKIHYIDLDGDGDPDVLRTKIGENIPIQWIDDDDDMKNGDIEGDMDSDCLMIDRNNDGLYGGEHDIIIDWNDEDGDNLADMQVLVDYSGLDDRGLWKAHYMWFIDNDKDQL
;
A
#
# COMPACT_ATOMS: atom_id res chain seq x y z
N MET A 1 -20.17 -35.69 -35.97
CA MET A 1 -18.72 -35.82 -35.67
C MET A 1 -17.90 -34.56 -35.98
N PHE A 2 -18.31 -33.72 -36.94
CA PHE A 2 -17.60 -32.47 -37.29
C PHE A 2 -17.79 -31.34 -36.26
N MET A 3 -19.01 -31.12 -35.76
CA MET A 3 -19.30 -30.12 -34.72
C MET A 3 -18.55 -30.35 -33.40
N LEU A 4 -18.39 -31.61 -32.96
CA LEU A 4 -17.69 -31.94 -31.72
C LEU A 4 -16.20 -31.58 -31.78
N LYS A 5 -15.58 -31.70 -32.97
CA LYS A 5 -14.19 -31.29 -33.19
C LYS A 5 -14.02 -29.77 -33.14
N ILE A 6 -14.97 -29.02 -33.69
CA ILE A 6 -14.95 -27.54 -33.64
C ILE A 6 -15.14 -27.04 -32.21
N LEU A 7 -16.04 -27.68 -31.43
CA LEU A 7 -16.26 -27.32 -30.04
C LEU A 7 -15.02 -27.58 -29.16
N LEU A 8 -14.37 -28.74 -29.34
CA LEU A 8 -13.12 -29.07 -28.64
C LEU A 8 -11.98 -28.12 -29.00
N LEU A 9 -11.88 -27.69 -30.26
CA LEU A 9 -10.86 -26.75 -30.72
C LEU A 9 -11.05 -25.36 -30.10
N ASN A 10 -12.29 -24.89 -29.98
CA ASN A 10 -12.62 -23.61 -29.33
C ASN A 10 -12.36 -23.65 -27.81
N CYS A 11 -12.66 -24.76 -27.12
CA CYS A 11 -12.34 -24.92 -25.70
C CYS A 11 -10.83 -24.92 -25.45
N LEU A 12 -10.05 -25.59 -26.31
CA LEU A 12 -8.58 -25.57 -26.23
C LEU A 12 -8.02 -24.16 -26.43
N PHE A 13 -8.56 -23.40 -27.39
CA PHE A 13 -8.12 -22.02 -27.67
C PHE A 13 -8.44 -21.06 -26.51
N LEU A 14 -9.64 -21.17 -25.91
CA LEU A 14 -10.02 -20.38 -24.73
C LEU A 14 -9.19 -20.73 -23.49
N SER A 15 -8.81 -22.01 -23.33
CA SER A 15 -7.94 -22.42 -22.22
C SER A 15 -6.51 -21.89 -22.36
N SER A 16 -5.97 -21.80 -23.59
CA SER A 16 -4.63 -21.23 -23.83
C SER A 16 -4.55 -19.73 -23.57
N LEU A 17 -5.64 -18.97 -23.80
CA LEU A 17 -5.68 -17.54 -23.50
C LEU A 17 -5.66 -17.27 -21.98
N ASN A 18 -6.35 -18.11 -21.19
CA ASN A 18 -6.32 -18.00 -19.72
C ASN A 18 -4.93 -18.33 -19.14
N LEU A 19 -4.22 -19.33 -19.69
CA LEU A 19 -2.86 -19.64 -19.25
C LEU A 19 -1.86 -18.52 -19.59
N TYR A 20 -2.01 -17.86 -20.75
CA TYR A 20 -1.12 -16.76 -21.15
C TYR A 20 -1.34 -15.51 -20.29
N ALA A 21 -2.57 -15.24 -19.86
CA ALA A 21 -2.87 -14.12 -18.96
C ALA A 21 -2.34 -14.34 -17.53
N GLN A 22 -2.27 -15.59 -17.05
CA GLN A 22 -1.78 -15.91 -15.70
C GLN A 22 -0.25 -15.97 -15.59
N SER A 23 0.51 -16.09 -16.69
CA SER A 23 1.97 -16.25 -16.62
C SER A 23 2.77 -14.94 -16.55
N LYS A 24 2.12 -13.78 -16.65
CA LYS A 24 2.83 -12.49 -16.65
C LYS A 24 3.19 -11.96 -15.26
N ASN A 25 2.56 -12.44 -14.19
CA ASN A 25 2.60 -11.74 -12.90
C ASN A 25 3.50 -12.38 -11.84
N VAL A 26 4.33 -13.39 -12.18
CA VAL A 26 5.15 -14.09 -11.17
C VAL A 26 6.65 -13.84 -11.35
N GLU A 27 7.13 -13.48 -12.55
CA GLU A 27 8.57 -13.26 -12.79
C GLU A 27 9.06 -11.81 -12.54
N ASP A 28 8.18 -10.81 -12.51
CA ASP A 28 8.60 -9.41 -12.31
C ASP A 28 8.97 -9.09 -10.86
N PHE A 29 8.34 -9.73 -9.86
CA PHE A 29 8.65 -9.49 -8.44
C PHE A 29 10.04 -9.99 -8.01
N TRP A 30 10.55 -11.06 -8.65
CA TRP A 30 11.84 -11.68 -8.30
C TRP A 30 13.00 -11.31 -9.23
N SER A 31 12.74 -10.70 -10.40
CA SER A 31 13.77 -10.35 -11.39
C SER A 31 14.32 -8.93 -11.23
N GLN A 32 13.66 -8.09 -10.44
CA GLN A 32 14.16 -6.79 -10.02
C GLN A 32 15.35 -6.99 -9.09
N LYS A 33 16.55 -6.87 -9.64
CA LYS A 33 17.82 -6.88 -8.90
C LYS A 33 17.97 -5.58 -8.11
N LYS A 34 16.94 -5.17 -7.36
CA LYS A 34 16.98 -4.02 -6.46
C LYS A 34 18.07 -4.28 -5.43
N LEU A 35 19.05 -3.39 -5.35
CA LEU A 35 20.21 -3.52 -4.46
C LEU A 35 19.81 -3.39 -2.98
N ILE A 36 18.60 -2.89 -2.72
CA ILE A 36 18.00 -2.69 -1.41
C ILE A 36 16.57 -3.21 -1.51
N THR A 37 16.19 -4.13 -0.62
CA THR A 37 14.77 -4.42 -0.40
C THR A 37 14.22 -3.25 0.42
N PRO A 38 13.26 -2.46 -0.10
CA PRO A 38 12.66 -1.41 0.70
C PRO A 38 12.05 -2.02 1.96
N PHE A 39 12.29 -1.36 3.09
CA PHE A 39 11.70 -1.78 4.35
C PHE A 39 10.17 -1.65 4.24
N ARG A 40 9.45 -2.76 4.42
CA ARG A 40 7.98 -2.79 4.42
C ARG A 40 7.47 -3.08 5.83
N MET A 41 6.45 -2.35 6.26
CA MET A 41 5.75 -2.64 7.50
C MET A 41 5.12 -4.04 7.45
N PRO A 42 5.05 -4.77 8.58
CA PRO A 42 4.32 -6.03 8.60
C PRO A 42 2.85 -5.79 8.31
N LEU A 43 2.26 -6.66 7.49
CA LEU A 43 0.82 -6.65 7.24
C LEU A 43 0.03 -6.97 8.53
N PRO A 44 -1.22 -6.53 8.63
CA PRO A 44 -2.13 -6.97 9.69
C PRO A 44 -2.22 -8.49 9.72
N LEU A 45 -2.44 -9.05 10.92
CA LEU A 45 -2.70 -10.47 11.04
C LEU A 45 -4.02 -10.81 10.31
N PRO A 46 -4.16 -12.00 9.71
CA PRO A 46 -5.40 -12.38 9.02
C PRO A 46 -6.66 -12.39 9.91
N THR A 47 -6.48 -12.38 11.23
CA THR A 47 -7.55 -12.32 12.23
C THR A 47 -7.86 -10.90 12.71
N GLU A 48 -7.02 -9.92 12.37
CA GLU A 48 -7.22 -8.54 12.77
C GLU A 48 -8.43 -7.96 12.02
N LYS A 49 -9.20 -7.12 12.71
CA LYS A 49 -10.37 -6.50 12.10
C LYS A 49 -9.94 -5.22 11.42
N ILE A 50 -10.35 -5.09 10.16
CA ILE A 50 -10.21 -3.87 9.39
C ILE A 50 -11.49 -3.05 9.50
N HIS A 51 -11.32 -1.76 9.73
CA HIS A 51 -12.38 -0.78 9.84
C HIS A 51 -12.25 0.21 8.68
N TYR A 52 -13.14 0.08 7.71
CA TYR A 52 -13.27 0.99 6.57
C TYR A 52 -14.15 2.19 6.95
N ILE A 53 -13.76 3.38 6.52
CA ILE A 53 -14.51 4.62 6.74
C ILE A 53 -14.59 5.34 5.41
N ASP A 54 -15.81 5.50 4.94
CA ASP A 54 -16.21 6.37 3.84
C ASP A 54 -16.51 7.76 4.44
N LEU A 55 -15.65 8.74 4.15
CA LEU A 55 -15.68 10.11 4.64
C LEU A 55 -16.58 11.01 3.79
N ASP A 56 -16.63 10.79 2.48
CA ASP A 56 -17.28 11.70 1.54
C ASP A 56 -18.64 11.18 1.00
N GLY A 57 -18.90 9.89 1.14
CA GLY A 57 -20.16 9.20 0.89
C GLY A 57 -20.34 8.65 -0.53
N ASP A 58 -19.27 8.44 -1.29
CA ASP A 58 -19.33 8.00 -2.69
C ASP A 58 -19.43 6.47 -2.87
N GLY A 59 -19.04 5.70 -1.85
CA GLY A 59 -19.17 4.25 -1.78
C GLY A 59 -17.85 3.50 -1.57
N ASP A 60 -16.74 4.21 -1.64
CA ASP A 60 -15.36 3.78 -1.38
C ASP A 60 -15.02 4.03 0.10
N PRO A 61 -14.07 3.31 0.68
CA PRO A 61 -13.44 3.74 1.91
C PRO A 61 -12.32 4.75 1.63
N ASP A 62 -12.39 5.97 2.18
CA ASP A 62 -11.24 6.88 2.18
C ASP A 62 -10.21 6.55 3.27
N VAL A 63 -10.59 5.74 4.26
CA VAL A 63 -9.71 5.39 5.38
C VAL A 63 -9.85 3.92 5.76
N LEU A 64 -8.70 3.24 5.89
CA LEU A 64 -8.59 1.89 6.42
C LEU A 64 -7.87 1.92 7.77
N ARG A 65 -8.56 1.54 8.85
CA ARG A 65 -8.00 1.40 10.21
C ARG A 65 -7.83 -0.05 10.62
N THR A 66 -6.67 -0.38 11.17
CA THR A 66 -6.36 -1.74 11.64
C THR A 66 -5.20 -1.70 12.65
N LYS A 67 -4.66 -2.87 13.00
CA LYS A 67 -3.47 -3.02 13.84
C LYS A 67 -2.45 -3.93 13.19
N ILE A 68 -1.18 -3.67 13.51
CA ILE A 68 -0.05 -4.50 13.13
C ILE A 68 0.74 -4.92 14.38
N GLY A 69 1.48 -6.03 14.24
CA GLY A 69 2.20 -6.63 15.37
C GLY A 69 1.24 -7.09 16.48
N GLU A 70 1.59 -6.81 17.73
CA GLU A 70 0.73 -7.19 18.87
C GLU A 70 -0.44 -6.23 19.09
N ASN A 71 -0.21 -4.91 18.98
CA ASN A 71 -1.24 -3.90 19.26
C ASN A 71 -0.87 -2.49 18.78
N ILE A 72 -0.19 -2.34 17.64
CA ILE A 72 0.15 -1.01 17.12
C ILE A 72 -0.99 -0.57 16.18
N PRO A 73 -1.80 0.45 16.52
CA PRO A 73 -2.82 0.96 15.63
C PRO A 73 -2.21 1.68 14.44
N ILE A 74 -2.79 1.45 13.27
CA ILE A 74 -2.45 2.14 12.04
C ILE A 74 -3.71 2.61 11.33
N GLN A 75 -3.57 3.64 10.50
CA GLN A 75 -4.57 3.99 9.51
C GLN A 75 -3.89 4.32 8.19
N TRP A 76 -4.51 3.89 7.10
CA TRP A 76 -4.23 4.37 5.75
C TRP A 76 -5.26 5.41 5.38
N ILE A 77 -4.83 6.49 4.75
CA ILE A 77 -5.67 7.50 4.11
C ILE A 77 -5.50 7.30 2.61
N ASP A 78 -6.63 7.14 1.94
CA ASP A 78 -6.76 7.11 0.49
C ASP A 78 -6.67 8.53 -0.06
N ASP A 79 -5.62 8.81 -0.82
CA ASP A 79 -5.38 10.14 -1.37
C ASP A 79 -5.80 10.25 -2.86
N ASP A 80 -6.01 9.13 -3.56
CA ASP A 80 -6.35 9.10 -4.99
C ASP A 80 -7.66 8.37 -5.36
N ASP A 81 -8.47 8.02 -4.36
CA ASP A 81 -9.85 7.52 -4.49
C ASP A 81 -9.90 6.12 -5.14
N ASP A 82 -8.94 5.28 -4.75
CA ASP A 82 -8.68 3.96 -5.29
C ASP A 82 -9.03 2.85 -4.29
N MET A 83 -9.08 3.13 -2.99
CA MET A 83 -9.21 2.13 -1.94
C MET A 83 -10.55 1.39 -2.01
N LYS A 84 -10.53 0.06 -1.79
CA LYS A 84 -11.72 -0.80 -1.93
C LYS A 84 -12.01 -1.58 -0.65
N ASN A 85 -13.30 -1.89 -0.49
CA ASN A 85 -13.74 -2.85 0.52
C ASN A 85 -13.11 -4.23 0.26
N GLY A 86 -12.24 -4.68 1.16
CA GLY A 86 -11.52 -5.94 1.05
C GLY A 86 -10.00 -5.76 1.17
N ASP A 87 -9.50 -4.55 0.97
CA ASP A 87 -8.08 -4.23 1.11
C ASP A 87 -7.62 -4.34 2.56
N ILE A 88 -6.36 -4.71 2.76
CA ILE A 88 -5.78 -4.92 4.10
C ILE A 88 -4.72 -3.88 4.47
N GLU A 89 -4.41 -3.01 3.51
CA GLU A 89 -3.48 -1.89 3.53
C GLU A 89 -3.89 -0.95 2.39
N GLY A 90 -3.46 0.30 2.47
CA GLY A 90 -3.44 1.20 1.31
C GLY A 90 -2.35 0.80 0.31
N ASP A 91 -2.37 1.38 -0.87
CA ASP A 91 -1.32 1.20 -1.86
C ASP A 91 -0.08 2.07 -1.52
N MET A 92 0.85 2.20 -2.48
CA MET A 92 2.16 2.83 -2.26
C MET A 92 2.57 3.71 -3.44
N ASP A 93 1.61 4.14 -4.24
CA ASP A 93 1.78 5.18 -5.25
C ASP A 93 1.26 6.53 -4.74
N SER A 94 0.13 6.55 -4.03
CA SER A 94 -0.49 7.80 -3.55
C SER A 94 -0.91 7.81 -2.08
N ASP A 95 -1.08 6.66 -1.43
CA ASP A 95 -1.67 6.60 -0.08
C ASP A 95 -0.76 7.07 1.07
N CYS A 96 -1.38 7.48 2.18
CA CYS A 96 -0.69 7.88 3.41
C CYS A 96 -0.88 6.88 4.57
N LEU A 97 0.21 6.33 5.10
CA LEU A 97 0.23 5.50 6.30
C LEU A 97 0.52 6.32 7.56
N MET A 98 -0.41 6.33 8.50
CA MET A 98 -0.21 6.86 9.85
C MET A 98 -0.11 5.74 10.88
N ILE A 99 0.91 5.80 11.71
CA ILE A 99 1.19 4.84 12.77
C ILE A 99 1.07 5.54 14.12
N ASP A 100 0.02 5.19 14.87
CA ASP A 100 -0.18 5.59 16.26
C ASP A 100 0.77 4.77 17.15
N ARG A 101 2.05 5.15 17.11
CA ARG A 101 3.15 4.37 17.70
C ARG A 101 3.05 4.35 19.22
N ASN A 102 2.56 5.45 19.80
CA ASN A 102 2.40 5.57 21.25
C ASN A 102 1.05 4.99 21.75
N ASN A 103 0.14 4.64 20.83
CA ASN A 103 -1.19 4.07 21.07
C ASN A 103 -2.04 4.96 21.99
N ASP A 104 -2.04 6.27 21.73
CA ASP A 104 -2.85 7.27 22.45
C ASP A 104 -4.18 7.60 21.74
N GLY A 105 -4.38 7.08 20.53
CA GLY A 105 -5.57 7.27 19.71
C GLY A 105 -5.57 8.56 18.88
N LEU A 106 -4.47 9.33 18.87
CA LEU A 106 -4.30 10.56 18.10
C LEU A 106 -3.28 10.36 16.98
N TYR A 107 -3.72 9.79 15.86
CA TYR A 107 -2.88 9.61 14.68
C TYR A 107 -2.19 10.91 14.22
N GLY A 108 -0.88 10.81 14.00
CA GLY A 108 -0.04 11.96 13.61
C GLY A 108 0.27 12.90 14.77
N GLY A 109 0.07 12.41 16.00
CA GLY A 109 0.31 13.13 17.23
C GLY A 109 1.77 13.08 17.69
N GLU A 110 1.96 13.43 18.97
CA GLU A 110 3.27 13.33 19.61
C GLU A 110 3.76 11.87 19.58
N HIS A 111 5.02 11.66 19.17
CA HIS A 111 5.62 10.32 19.13
C HIS A 111 5.08 9.35 18.08
N ASP A 112 4.29 9.81 17.11
CA ASP A 112 3.81 9.01 15.99
C ASP A 112 4.73 9.03 14.78
N ILE A 113 4.44 8.15 13.82
CA ILE A 113 5.11 8.09 12.52
C ILE A 113 4.07 8.26 11.41
N ILE A 114 4.41 9.07 10.41
CA ILE A 114 3.64 9.21 9.17
C ILE A 114 4.55 8.86 8.01
N ILE A 115 4.05 8.07 7.06
CA ILE A 115 4.71 7.78 5.79
C ILE A 115 3.73 8.12 4.69
N ASP A 116 4.16 8.92 3.72
CA ASP A 116 3.34 9.33 2.58
C ASP A 116 4.03 8.94 1.29
N TRP A 117 3.26 8.52 0.30
CA TRP A 117 3.70 8.23 -1.05
C TRP A 117 2.99 9.19 -2.00
N ASN A 118 3.69 9.70 -3.02
CA ASN A 118 3.10 10.62 -3.96
C ASN A 118 3.53 10.28 -5.39
N ASP A 119 2.57 10.11 -6.28
CA ASP A 119 2.73 10.05 -7.73
C ASP A 119 2.47 11.44 -8.34
N GLU A 120 3.53 12.10 -8.82
CA GLU A 120 3.46 13.47 -9.33
C GLU A 120 3.25 13.51 -10.85
N ASP A 121 3.34 12.38 -11.56
CA ASP A 121 3.12 12.32 -13.02
C ASP A 121 2.04 11.36 -13.52
N GLY A 122 1.34 10.68 -12.60
CA GLY A 122 0.12 9.92 -12.85
C GLY A 122 0.38 8.59 -13.56
N ASP A 123 1.54 7.97 -13.32
CA ASP A 123 1.89 6.66 -13.85
C ASP A 123 1.57 5.49 -12.90
N ASN A 124 0.94 5.79 -11.76
CA ASN A 124 0.62 4.91 -10.63
C ASN A 124 1.87 4.28 -10.02
N LEU A 125 2.94 5.06 -9.92
CA LEU A 125 4.15 4.74 -9.18
C LEU A 125 4.57 5.95 -8.35
N ALA A 126 4.91 5.74 -7.08
CA ALA A 126 5.39 6.84 -6.25
C ALA A 126 6.70 7.42 -6.79
N ASP A 127 6.68 8.73 -7.03
CA ASP A 127 7.85 9.57 -7.31
C ASP A 127 8.59 9.96 -6.04
N MET A 128 7.83 10.07 -4.95
CA MET A 128 8.30 10.58 -3.70
C MET A 128 7.74 9.75 -2.55
N GLN A 129 8.57 9.57 -1.53
CA GLN A 129 8.13 9.07 -0.23
C GLN A 129 8.68 9.99 0.86
N VAL A 130 7.83 10.38 1.79
CA VAL A 130 8.26 11.05 3.02
C VAL A 130 8.04 10.11 4.21
N LEU A 131 8.99 10.10 5.13
CA LEU A 131 8.80 9.57 6.47
C LEU A 131 8.95 10.73 7.46
N VAL A 132 7.99 10.87 8.37
CA VAL A 132 8.02 11.84 9.46
C VAL A 132 7.87 11.09 10.78
N ASP A 133 8.87 11.20 11.66
CA ASP A 133 8.85 10.70 13.04
C ASP A 133 8.67 11.90 13.97
N TYR A 134 7.46 12.04 14.53
CA TYR A 134 7.13 13.12 15.45
C TYR A 134 7.78 12.89 16.81
N SER A 135 8.27 13.96 17.43
CA SER A 135 8.63 13.97 18.84
C SER A 135 7.52 14.55 19.71
N GLY A 136 7.63 14.38 21.02
CA GLY A 136 6.73 15.04 21.96
C GLY A 136 7.04 16.52 22.19
N LEU A 137 6.11 17.27 22.76
CA LEU A 137 6.31 18.69 23.13
C LEU A 137 7.40 18.85 24.19
N ASP A 138 7.58 17.83 25.03
CA ASP A 138 8.62 17.75 26.07
C ASP A 138 10.00 17.36 25.50
N ASP A 139 10.09 16.99 24.22
CA ASP A 139 11.34 16.57 23.57
C ASP A 139 12.10 17.72 22.89
N ARG A 140 11.67 18.97 23.06
CA ARG A 140 12.29 20.12 22.39
C ARG A 140 13.78 20.22 22.74
N GLY A 141 14.60 20.29 21.69
CA GLY A 141 16.06 20.34 21.82
C GLY A 141 16.73 19.01 22.12
N LEU A 142 15.97 17.90 22.19
CA LEU A 142 16.49 16.54 22.39
C LEU A 142 16.73 15.78 21.08
N TRP A 143 16.42 16.38 19.92
CA TRP A 143 16.69 15.82 18.59
C TRP A 143 16.03 14.45 18.34
N LYS A 144 14.82 14.26 18.87
CA LYS A 144 14.05 13.00 18.75
C LYS A 144 13.08 12.97 17.56
N ALA A 145 12.82 14.11 16.93
CA ALA A 145 12.02 14.17 15.71
C ALA A 145 12.94 14.01 14.49
N HIS A 146 12.47 13.27 13.50
CA HIS A 146 13.17 13.05 12.25
C HIS A 146 12.22 13.19 11.07
N TYR A 147 12.76 13.55 9.92
CA TYR A 147 12.06 13.39 8.66
C TYR A 147 13.05 12.97 7.59
N MET A 148 12.57 12.24 6.60
CA MET A 148 13.36 11.76 5.47
C MET A 148 12.51 11.84 4.21
N TRP A 149 13.13 12.29 3.12
CA TRP A 149 12.52 12.26 1.79
C TRP A 149 13.32 11.29 0.93
N PHE A 150 12.61 10.41 0.25
CA PHE A 150 13.10 9.63 -0.87
C PHE A 150 12.47 10.22 -2.13
N ILE A 151 13.28 10.43 -3.15
CA ILE A 151 12.86 11.04 -4.42
C ILE A 151 13.43 10.15 -5.52
N ASP A 152 12.56 9.53 -6.29
CA ASP A 152 12.91 8.71 -7.45
C ASP A 152 12.98 9.57 -8.71
N ASN A 153 14.14 10.18 -8.94
CA ASN A 153 14.33 11.02 -10.10
C ASN A 153 14.71 10.23 -11.37
N ASP A 154 15.14 8.98 -11.23
CA ASP A 154 15.53 8.10 -12.34
C ASP A 154 14.45 7.10 -12.75
N LYS A 155 13.28 7.13 -12.08
CA LYS A 155 12.09 6.34 -12.39
C LYS A 155 12.39 4.84 -12.32
N ASP A 156 13.26 4.44 -11.40
CA ASP A 156 13.62 3.03 -11.18
C ASP A 156 12.86 2.38 -10.02
N GLN A 157 11.89 3.14 -9.49
CA GLN A 157 10.96 2.85 -8.41
C GLN A 157 11.65 2.72 -7.05
N LEU A 158 11.11 3.46 -6.07
CA LEU A 158 11.40 3.26 -4.65
C LEU A 158 11.17 1.81 -4.18
#